data_AF-A0A368CAN9-F1
#
_entry.id   AF-A0A368CAN9-F1
#
_cell.length_a   1.000
_cell.length_b   1.000
_cell.length_c   1.000
_cell.angle_alpha   90.00
_cell.angle_beta   90.00
_cell.angle_gamma   90.00
#
_symmetry.space_group_name_H-M   'P 1'
#
loop_
_entity.id
_entity.type
_entity.pdbx_description
1 polymer ?
#
loop_
_entity_poly.entity_id
_entity_poly.type
_entity_poly.pdbx_seq_one_letter_code
_entity_poly.pdbx_strand_id
1 'polypeptide(L)'
;MGDRAYLVTFERIDPLYVIDLSDPREPAILGELEVPGFSDLLHEVSDALLLGLGSSARRHPKVELYNVSDVASPSSLGVTELGSELDWAYSPAQYNRYAFTYLAGDTVDRFTVPYSGGGVEDGVCCTQVDRIALFEISDKRSPAEAAVIAAGEVTLTPGAVDGDTRVVLDEDALYVISRTDLLSGFWSNPEAVQPVELN
;
A
#
# COMPACT_ATOMS: atom_id res chain seq x y z
N MET A 1 -11.52 13.71 -10.69
CA MET A 1 -10.66 13.92 -11.88
C MET A 1 -10.63 15.41 -12.15
N GLY A 2 -9.66 16.09 -11.54
CA GLY A 2 -9.53 17.55 -11.53
C GLY A 2 -8.34 18.05 -12.34
N ASP A 3 -7.92 19.28 -12.06
CA ASP A 3 -6.86 20.02 -12.77
C ASP A 3 -5.44 19.63 -12.30
N ARG A 4 -5.24 18.40 -11.82
CA ARG A 4 -3.97 17.96 -11.22
C ARG A 4 -3.59 16.56 -11.64
N ALA A 5 -2.28 16.33 -11.79
CA ALA A 5 -1.70 14.99 -11.88
C ALA A 5 -0.51 14.85 -10.94
N TYR A 6 -0.27 13.60 -10.51
CA TYR A 6 0.89 13.21 -9.74
C TYR A 6 1.68 12.17 -10.52
N LEU A 7 3.00 12.28 -10.51
CA LEU A 7 3.90 11.46 -11.30
C LEU A 7 5.15 11.18 -10.48
N VAL A 8 5.70 10.00 -10.64
CA VAL A 8 7.07 9.68 -10.21
C VAL A 8 7.88 9.28 -11.43
N THR A 9 9.17 9.59 -11.44
CA THR A 9 10.09 9.05 -12.45
C THR A 9 10.48 7.61 -12.10
N PHE A 10 11.47 6.99 -12.77
CA PHE A 10 11.93 5.62 -12.48
C PHE A 10 13.38 5.60 -11.95
N GLU A 11 13.84 6.69 -11.34
CA GLU A 11 15.18 6.81 -10.78
C GLU A 11 15.19 6.39 -9.31
N ARG A 12 16.27 5.78 -8.81
CA ARG A 12 16.30 5.14 -7.47
C ARG A 12 16.08 6.10 -6.27
N ILE A 13 16.02 7.40 -6.58
CA ILE A 13 15.64 8.51 -5.73
C ILE A 13 14.59 9.23 -6.56
N ASP A 14 13.31 8.85 -6.41
CA ASP A 14 12.26 9.37 -7.28
C ASP A 14 11.53 10.54 -6.60
N PRO A 15 11.60 11.74 -7.18
CA PRO A 15 10.73 12.81 -6.76
C PRO A 15 9.28 12.49 -7.12
N LEU A 16 8.39 12.67 -6.15
CA LEU A 16 6.96 12.85 -6.38
C LEU A 16 6.75 14.25 -6.97
N TYR A 17 6.28 14.33 -8.21
CA TYR A 17 5.92 15.57 -8.88
C TYR A 17 4.42 15.86 -8.74
N VAL A 18 4.08 17.13 -8.49
CA VAL A 18 2.72 17.65 -8.61
C VAL A 18 2.63 18.50 -9.87
N ILE A 19 1.72 18.15 -10.79
CA ILE A 19 1.56 18.81 -12.09
C ILE A 19 0.20 19.52 -12.15
N ASP A 20 0.21 20.78 -12.58
CA ASP A 20 -0.98 21.53 -12.98
C ASP A 20 -1.45 21.08 -14.36
N LEU A 21 -2.73 20.68 -14.45
CA LEU A 21 -3.41 20.30 -15.68
C LEU A 21 -4.61 21.22 -15.98
N SER A 22 -4.72 22.38 -15.33
CA SER A 22 -5.81 23.34 -15.57
C SER A 22 -5.88 23.83 -17.03
N ASP A 23 -4.72 23.96 -17.69
CA ASP A 23 -4.62 23.96 -19.15
C ASP A 23 -3.85 22.72 -19.63
N PRO A 24 -4.52 21.71 -20.25
CA PRO A 24 -3.85 20.51 -20.72
C PRO A 24 -2.86 20.77 -21.87
N ARG A 25 -2.84 21.98 -22.46
CA ARG A 25 -1.87 22.38 -23.49
C ARG A 25 -0.60 22.98 -22.90
N GLU A 26 -0.65 23.43 -21.66
CA GLU A 26 0.47 24.07 -20.95
C GLU A 26 0.66 23.49 -19.54
N PRO A 27 0.99 22.18 -19.41
CA PRO A 27 1.22 21.58 -18.10
C PRO A 27 2.46 22.17 -17.42
N ALA A 28 2.39 22.39 -16.11
CA ALA A 28 3.48 22.96 -15.32
C ALA A 28 3.72 22.16 -14.03
N ILE A 29 4.99 22.01 -13.63
CA ILE A 29 5.35 21.43 -12.33
C ILE A 29 5.06 22.47 -11.25
N LEU A 30 4.23 22.11 -10.28
CA LEU A 30 3.88 22.95 -9.14
C LEU A 30 4.83 22.74 -7.96
N GLY A 31 5.30 21.51 -7.75
CA GLY A 31 6.20 21.14 -6.67
C GLY A 31 6.75 19.74 -6.84
N GLU A 32 7.78 19.43 -6.05
CA GLU A 32 8.44 18.12 -6.03
C GLU A 32 8.79 17.71 -4.59
N LEU A 33 8.78 16.41 -4.32
CA LEU A 33 9.26 15.84 -3.06
C LEU A 33 10.15 14.64 -3.35
N GLU A 34 11.44 14.76 -3.04
CA GLU A 34 12.39 13.66 -3.15
C GLU A 34 12.23 12.68 -1.97
N VAL A 35 12.00 11.39 -2.27
CA VAL A 35 11.93 10.33 -1.25
C VAL A 35 12.80 9.13 -1.62
N PRO A 36 13.34 8.39 -0.63
CA PRO A 36 14.06 7.15 -0.92
C PRO A 36 13.16 6.07 -1.55
N GLY A 37 13.63 5.43 -2.61
CA GLY A 37 12.82 4.47 -3.37
C GLY A 37 11.84 5.18 -4.31
N PHE A 38 10.75 4.50 -4.69
CA PHE A 38 9.76 4.99 -5.66
C PHE A 38 8.36 4.41 -5.42
N SER A 39 7.34 5.04 -6.00
CA SER A 39 5.94 4.59 -5.94
C SER A 39 5.50 4.02 -7.28
N ASP A 40 5.14 2.74 -7.33
CA ASP A 40 4.57 2.10 -8.52
C ASP A 40 3.09 2.45 -8.71
N LEU A 41 2.39 2.71 -7.61
CA LEU A 41 0.97 3.06 -7.56
C LEU A 41 0.79 4.29 -6.67
N LEU A 42 0.07 5.28 -7.20
CA LEU A 42 -0.42 6.43 -6.44
C LEU A 42 -1.94 6.32 -6.33
N HIS A 43 -2.46 6.44 -5.11
CA HIS A 43 -3.87 6.38 -4.80
C HIS A 43 -4.31 7.64 -4.06
N GLU A 44 -5.30 8.34 -4.61
CA GLU A 44 -5.84 9.56 -4.02
C GLU A 44 -6.72 9.22 -2.82
N VAL A 45 -6.34 9.71 -1.63
CA VAL A 45 -7.08 9.54 -0.38
C VAL A 45 -8.04 10.72 -0.18
N SER A 46 -7.59 11.92 -0.55
CA SER A 46 -8.38 13.15 -0.63
C SER A 46 -7.64 14.17 -1.51
N ASP A 47 -8.23 15.35 -1.74
CA ASP A 47 -7.56 16.47 -2.43
C ASP A 47 -6.24 16.92 -1.78
N ALA A 48 -5.99 16.52 -0.53
CA ALA A 48 -4.83 16.90 0.27
C ALA A 48 -3.94 15.73 0.68
N LEU A 49 -4.33 14.48 0.40
CA LEU A 49 -3.60 13.27 0.82
C LEU A 49 -3.47 12.27 -0.32
N LEU A 50 -2.25 11.77 -0.51
CA LEU A 50 -1.92 10.78 -1.54
C LEU A 50 -1.21 9.59 -0.89
N LEU A 51 -1.69 8.38 -1.15
CA LEU A 51 -1.03 7.14 -0.74
C LEU A 51 -0.16 6.61 -1.88
N GLY A 52 1.12 6.44 -1.62
CA GLY A 52 2.05 5.73 -2.51
C GLY A 52 2.25 4.29 -2.06
N LEU A 53 2.27 3.37 -3.02
CA LEU A 53 2.70 1.99 -2.87
C LEU A 53 3.80 1.73 -3.90
N GLY A 54 4.93 1.19 -3.48
CA GLY A 54 6.02 0.88 -4.40
C GLY A 54 7.19 0.18 -3.74
N SER A 55 8.41 0.58 -4.07
CA SER A 55 9.64 -0.07 -3.59
C SER A 55 10.49 0.89 -2.78
N SER A 56 11.04 0.44 -1.65
CA SER A 56 12.02 1.20 -0.90
C SER A 56 13.41 1.17 -1.54
N ALA A 57 14.35 1.97 -1.00
CA ALA A 57 15.75 1.91 -1.41
C ALA A 57 16.38 0.51 -1.19
N ARG A 58 15.84 -0.28 -0.24
CA ARG A 58 16.21 -1.68 0.02
C ARG A 58 15.51 -2.69 -0.92
N ARG A 59 14.65 -2.23 -1.83
CA ARG A 59 13.80 -3.03 -2.73
C ARG A 59 12.70 -3.84 -2.04
N HIS A 60 12.35 -3.48 -0.81
CA HIS A 60 11.16 -4.04 -0.14
C HIS A 60 9.92 -3.27 -0.58
N PRO A 61 8.72 -3.89 -0.58
CA PRO A 61 7.49 -3.15 -0.76
C PRO A 61 7.37 -2.09 0.32
N LYS A 62 6.95 -0.89 -0.07
CA LYS A 62 6.67 0.19 0.89
C LYS A 62 5.31 0.80 0.63
N VAL A 63 4.69 1.29 1.70
CA VAL A 63 3.57 2.22 1.65
C VAL A 63 4.00 3.54 2.28
N GLU A 64 3.61 4.66 1.67
CA GLU A 64 4.02 5.99 2.10
C GLU A 64 2.86 6.96 1.91
N LEU A 65 2.53 7.73 2.95
CA LEU A 65 1.46 8.72 2.89
C LEU A 65 2.06 10.11 2.67
N TYR A 66 1.54 10.85 1.71
CA TYR A 66 2.00 12.19 1.38
C TYR A 66 0.91 13.22 1.69
N ASN A 67 1.32 14.32 2.33
CA ASN A 67 0.53 15.54 2.41
C ASN A 67 0.80 16.40 1.18
N VAL A 68 -0.25 16.64 0.39
CA VAL A 68 -0.22 17.44 -0.84
C VAL A 68 -1.18 18.64 -0.75
N SER A 69 -1.54 19.06 0.46
CA SER A 69 -2.39 20.24 0.70
C SER A 69 -1.74 21.53 0.18
N ASP A 70 -0.42 21.67 0.36
CA ASP A 70 0.41 22.65 -0.34
C ASP A 70 1.12 21.95 -1.51
N VAL A 71 0.57 22.14 -2.70
CA VAL A 71 1.09 21.54 -3.94
C VAL A 71 2.49 22.02 -4.31
N ALA A 72 2.93 23.17 -3.79
CA ALA A 72 4.27 23.68 -4.03
C ALA A 72 5.30 23.09 -3.05
N SER A 73 4.84 22.48 -1.97
CA SER A 73 5.70 21.92 -0.92
C SER A 73 5.10 20.61 -0.35
N PRO A 74 4.93 19.56 -1.18
CA PRO A 74 4.47 18.27 -0.70
C PRO A 74 5.42 17.68 0.35
N SER A 75 4.90 16.88 1.26
CA SER A 75 5.70 16.23 2.31
C SER A 75 5.27 14.80 2.59
N SER A 76 6.22 13.96 3.01
CA SER A 76 5.95 12.61 3.49
C SER A 76 5.50 12.65 4.95
N LEU A 77 4.41 11.95 5.27
CA LEU A 77 3.85 11.78 6.61
C LEU A 77 4.29 10.47 7.28
N GLY A 78 5.00 9.61 6.55
CA GLY A 78 5.53 8.36 7.09
C GLY A 78 5.61 7.25 6.05
N VAL A 79 6.58 6.35 6.27
CA VAL A 79 6.86 5.18 5.43
C VAL A 79 6.74 3.92 6.28
N THR A 80 6.09 2.90 5.72
CA THR A 80 6.13 1.53 6.24
C THR A 80 6.71 0.61 5.17
N GLU A 81 7.83 -0.05 5.49
CA GLU A 81 8.39 -1.13 4.67
C GLU A 81 7.81 -2.49 5.10
N LEU A 82 7.29 -3.26 4.14
CA LEU A 82 6.76 -4.61 4.36
C LEU A 82 7.88 -5.64 4.35
N GLY A 83 7.83 -6.58 5.28
CA GLY A 83 8.82 -7.65 5.41
C GLY A 83 10.24 -7.13 5.65
N SER A 84 10.40 -5.98 6.31
CA SER A 84 11.69 -5.31 6.54
C SER A 84 12.70 -6.15 7.34
N GLU A 85 12.17 -7.13 8.09
CA GLU A 85 12.85 -8.15 8.88
C GLU A 85 13.35 -9.34 8.05
N LEU A 86 12.89 -9.47 6.81
CA LEU A 86 13.23 -10.56 5.89
C LEU A 86 14.40 -10.16 4.98
N ASP A 87 15.07 -11.14 4.38
CA ASP A 87 16.16 -10.90 3.43
C ASP A 87 15.64 -10.32 2.10
N TRP A 88 14.43 -10.70 1.72
CA TRP A 88 13.72 -10.16 0.57
C TRP A 88 12.22 -10.12 0.84
N ALA A 89 11.54 -9.18 0.19
CA ALA A 89 10.10 -9.13 0.09
C ALA A 89 9.68 -8.55 -1.27
N TYR A 90 8.52 -8.93 -1.77
CA TYR A 90 7.86 -8.29 -2.91
C TYR A 90 6.35 -8.28 -2.71
N SER A 91 5.66 -7.39 -3.42
CA SER A 91 4.21 -7.34 -3.44
C SER A 91 3.71 -7.35 -4.89
N PRO A 92 2.72 -8.19 -5.23
CA PRO A 92 2.09 -8.11 -6.55
C PRO A 92 1.39 -6.76 -6.78
N ALA A 93 1.07 -6.02 -5.71
CA ALA A 93 0.46 -4.70 -5.82
C ALA A 93 1.42 -3.64 -6.42
N GLN A 94 2.73 -3.91 -6.46
CA GLN A 94 3.73 -3.06 -7.13
C GLN A 94 3.61 -3.09 -8.67
N TYR A 95 2.98 -4.10 -9.27
CA TYR A 95 2.83 -4.18 -10.73
C TYR A 95 1.42 -4.57 -11.18
N ASN A 96 0.54 -4.89 -10.23
CA ASN A 96 -0.85 -5.21 -10.49
C ASN A 96 -1.78 -4.46 -9.52
N ARG A 97 -2.43 -3.41 -10.02
CA ARG A 97 -3.42 -2.62 -9.27
C ARG A 97 -4.56 -3.43 -8.67
N TYR A 98 -4.87 -4.62 -9.21
CA TYR A 98 -5.95 -5.46 -8.69
C TYR A 98 -5.56 -6.23 -7.42
N ALA A 99 -4.28 -6.27 -7.06
CA ALA A 99 -3.83 -6.83 -5.79
C ALA A 99 -3.92 -5.82 -4.63
N PHE A 100 -4.13 -4.54 -4.92
CA PHE A 100 -4.38 -3.50 -3.91
C PHE A 100 -5.88 -3.36 -3.65
N THR A 101 -6.29 -3.47 -2.39
CA THR A 101 -7.68 -3.26 -1.97
C THR A 101 -7.76 -2.04 -1.07
N TYR A 102 -8.75 -1.18 -1.31
CA TYR A 102 -8.99 0.04 -0.57
C TYR A 102 -10.49 0.21 -0.31
N LEU A 103 -10.85 0.53 0.93
CA LEU A 103 -12.19 0.81 1.39
C LEU A 103 -12.19 2.19 2.06
N ALA A 104 -12.81 3.15 1.38
CA ALA A 104 -12.99 4.50 1.92
C ALA A 104 -13.99 4.48 3.07
N GLY A 105 -13.67 5.20 4.15
CA GLY A 105 -14.59 5.50 5.23
C GLY A 105 -14.70 7.00 5.50
N ASP A 106 -15.63 7.36 6.38
CA ASP A 106 -15.93 8.76 6.70
C ASP A 106 -14.77 9.44 7.44
N THR A 107 -14.11 8.72 8.34
CA THR A 107 -13.01 9.21 9.19
C THR A 107 -11.75 8.38 9.09
N VAL A 108 -11.89 7.09 8.79
CA VAL A 108 -10.79 6.13 8.68
C VAL A 108 -10.97 5.37 7.39
N ASP A 109 -9.94 5.33 6.56
CA ASP A 109 -9.89 4.45 5.40
C ASP A 109 -9.14 3.18 5.75
N ARG A 110 -9.49 2.08 5.09
CA ARG A 110 -8.87 0.77 5.26
C ARG A 110 -8.27 0.32 3.95
N PHE A 111 -7.08 -0.23 3.97
CA PHE A 111 -6.48 -0.81 2.77
C PHE A 111 -5.61 -2.01 3.09
N THR A 112 -5.38 -2.85 2.09
CA THR A 112 -4.54 -4.04 2.22
C THR A 112 -3.49 -4.14 1.14
N VAL A 113 -2.36 -4.74 1.50
CA VAL A 113 -1.24 -5.02 0.59
C VAL A 113 -0.79 -6.47 0.79
N PRO A 114 -1.02 -7.36 -0.18
CA PRO A 114 -0.42 -8.70 -0.15
C PRO A 114 1.09 -8.58 -0.33
N TYR A 115 1.88 -9.36 0.40
CA TYR A 115 3.30 -9.49 0.16
C TYR A 115 3.81 -10.90 0.45
N SER A 116 4.84 -11.29 -0.29
CA SER A 116 5.61 -12.50 -0.02
C SER A 116 7.03 -12.08 0.30
N GLY A 117 7.65 -12.80 1.23
CA GLY A 117 9.02 -12.54 1.62
C GLY A 117 9.66 -13.79 2.18
N GLY A 118 10.96 -13.71 2.42
CA GLY A 118 11.70 -14.84 2.95
C GLY A 118 13.15 -14.54 3.20
N GLY A 119 13.86 -15.55 3.67
CA GLY A 119 15.27 -15.42 3.99
C GLY A 119 15.81 -16.59 4.78
N VAL A 120 16.87 -16.32 5.52
CA VAL A 120 17.43 -17.23 6.51
C VAL A 120 16.99 -16.79 7.91
N GLU A 121 16.24 -17.64 8.59
CA GLU A 121 15.79 -17.41 9.96
C GLU A 121 16.42 -18.45 10.89
N ASP A 122 17.14 -18.03 11.92
CA ASP A 122 17.83 -18.91 12.88
C ASP A 122 18.69 -20.03 12.24
N GLY A 123 19.32 -19.71 11.10
CA GLY A 123 20.17 -20.66 10.34
C GLY A 123 19.39 -21.67 9.48
N VAL A 124 18.05 -21.57 9.47
CA VAL A 124 17.18 -22.32 8.55
C VAL A 124 17.01 -21.49 7.28
N CYS A 125 17.54 -21.99 6.18
CA CYS A 125 17.34 -21.34 4.89
C CYS A 125 15.89 -21.45 4.44
N CYS A 126 15.55 -20.44 3.63
CA CYS A 126 14.53 -20.51 2.62
C CYS A 126 13.14 -20.53 3.26
N THR A 127 13.01 -19.93 4.45
CA THR A 127 11.72 -19.64 5.03
C THR A 127 11.01 -18.67 4.10
N GLN A 128 9.76 -18.97 3.79
CA GLN A 128 8.91 -18.14 2.98
C GLN A 128 7.65 -17.84 3.79
N VAL A 129 7.28 -16.57 3.81
CA VAL A 129 6.03 -16.09 4.38
C VAL A 129 5.22 -15.42 3.29
N ASP A 130 3.91 -15.62 3.36
CA ASP A 130 2.93 -15.06 2.45
C ASP A 130 1.85 -14.44 3.33
N ARG A 131 1.64 -13.13 3.18
CA ARG A 131 0.80 -12.36 4.10
C ARG A 131 -0.02 -11.31 3.37
N ILE A 132 -1.14 -10.92 3.98
CA ILE A 132 -1.89 -9.70 3.65
C ILE A 132 -1.66 -8.71 4.79
N ALA A 133 -0.96 -7.61 4.53
CA ALA A 133 -0.84 -6.52 5.49
C ALA A 133 -2.11 -5.66 5.45
N LEU A 134 -2.65 -5.32 6.62
CA LEU A 134 -3.82 -4.45 6.77
C LEU A 134 -3.39 -3.11 7.37
N PHE A 135 -3.95 -2.02 6.84
CA PHE A 135 -3.63 -0.66 7.26
C PHE A 135 -4.86 0.21 7.37
N GLU A 136 -4.82 1.14 8.33
CA GLU A 136 -5.77 2.24 8.45
C GLU A 136 -5.09 3.57 8.09
N ILE A 137 -5.83 4.47 7.44
CA ILE A 137 -5.46 5.88 7.35
C ILE A 137 -6.30 6.63 8.37
N SER A 138 -5.68 7.05 9.48
CA SER A 138 -6.34 7.83 10.52
C SER A 138 -6.28 9.33 10.22
N ASP A 139 -7.15 10.10 10.88
CA ASP A 139 -7.10 11.58 10.91
C ASP A 139 -7.07 12.26 9.53
N LYS A 140 -7.61 11.59 8.49
CA LYS A 140 -7.57 12.03 7.07
C LYS A 140 -8.19 13.41 6.79
N ARG A 141 -8.95 13.96 7.74
CA ARG A 141 -9.56 15.31 7.67
C ARG A 141 -8.58 16.41 8.09
N SER A 142 -7.49 16.05 8.76
CA SER A 142 -6.40 16.92 9.17
C SER A 142 -5.11 16.45 8.47
N PRO A 143 -4.79 16.93 7.24
CA PRO A 143 -3.68 16.39 6.46
C PRO A 143 -2.32 16.41 7.16
N ALA A 144 -2.11 17.32 8.12
CA ALA A 144 -0.87 17.38 8.91
C ALA A 144 -0.78 16.33 10.04
N GLU A 145 -1.91 15.74 10.43
CA GLU A 145 -2.03 14.76 11.51
C GLU A 145 -2.32 13.35 10.99
N ALA A 146 -2.67 13.22 9.71
CA ALA A 146 -2.99 11.95 9.09
C ALA A 146 -1.80 10.97 9.12
N ALA A 147 -2.09 9.70 9.33
CA ALA A 147 -1.08 8.66 9.45
C ALA A 147 -1.55 7.32 8.86
N VAL A 148 -0.61 6.52 8.39
CA VAL A 148 -0.83 5.09 8.09
C VAL A 148 -0.51 4.28 9.34
N ILE A 149 -1.48 3.52 9.82
CA ILE A 149 -1.39 2.69 11.02
C ILE A 149 -1.54 1.23 10.61
N ALA A 150 -0.62 0.37 11.04
CA ALA A 150 -0.76 -1.08 10.84
C ALA A 150 -1.92 -1.62 11.69
N ALA A 151 -2.85 -2.34 11.06
CA ALA A 151 -4.03 -2.91 11.70
C ALA A 151 -3.89 -4.42 11.98
N GLY A 152 -2.86 -5.06 11.43
CA GLY A 152 -2.57 -6.49 11.61
C GLY A 152 -2.21 -7.15 10.29
N GLU A 153 -2.08 -8.48 10.32
CA GLU A 153 -1.76 -9.26 9.12
C GLU A 153 -2.55 -10.56 9.06
N VAL A 154 -2.96 -10.95 7.85
CA VAL A 154 -3.41 -12.32 7.58
C VAL A 154 -2.21 -13.14 7.12
N THR A 155 -1.96 -14.29 7.74
CA THR A 155 -1.00 -15.27 7.26
C THR A 155 -1.66 -16.22 6.26
N LEU A 156 -1.01 -16.44 5.13
CA LEU A 156 -1.45 -17.37 4.09
C LEU A 156 -0.54 -18.60 4.04
N THR A 157 -0.97 -19.61 3.28
CA THR A 157 -0.11 -20.74 2.95
C THR A 157 1.14 -20.25 2.20
N PRO A 158 2.37 -20.69 2.54
CA PRO A 158 3.56 -20.29 1.79
C PRO A 158 3.42 -20.58 0.28
N GLY A 159 3.70 -19.59 -0.55
CA GLY A 159 3.49 -19.62 -2.00
C GLY A 159 2.11 -19.17 -2.48
N ALA A 160 1.24 -18.71 -1.57
CA ALA A 160 -0.11 -18.25 -1.88
C ALA A 160 -0.15 -16.89 -2.59
N VAL A 161 0.75 -15.95 -2.25
CA VAL A 161 0.75 -14.60 -2.80
C VAL A 161 1.27 -14.63 -4.23
N ASP A 162 0.45 -14.12 -5.14
CA ASP A 162 0.77 -13.96 -6.55
C ASP A 162 -0.04 -12.82 -7.18
N GLY A 163 0.07 -12.64 -8.49
CA GLY A 163 -0.67 -11.62 -9.24
C GLY A 163 -2.20 -11.76 -9.17
N ASP A 164 -2.73 -12.91 -8.78
CA ASP A 164 -4.17 -13.19 -8.70
C ASP A 164 -4.72 -13.12 -7.28
N THR A 165 -3.87 -12.83 -6.28
CA THR A 165 -4.31 -12.62 -4.90
C THR A 165 -5.23 -11.40 -4.80
N ARG A 166 -6.42 -11.59 -4.23
CA ARG A 166 -7.45 -10.56 -4.03
C ARG A 166 -7.90 -10.52 -2.58
N VAL A 167 -8.26 -9.32 -2.13
CA VAL A 167 -8.90 -9.10 -0.85
C VAL A 167 -10.20 -8.36 -1.09
N VAL A 168 -11.27 -8.78 -0.42
CA VAL A 168 -12.55 -8.07 -0.40
C VAL A 168 -12.81 -7.59 1.02
N LEU A 169 -13.12 -6.30 1.14
CA LEU A 169 -13.52 -5.66 2.38
C LEU A 169 -14.98 -5.23 2.27
N ASP A 170 -15.77 -5.54 3.27
CA ASP A 170 -17.14 -5.06 3.42
C ASP A 170 -17.42 -4.78 4.90
N GLU A 171 -17.49 -3.50 5.26
CA GLU A 171 -17.50 -3.05 6.66
C GLU A 171 -16.34 -3.67 7.47
N ASP A 172 -16.65 -4.58 8.41
CA ASP A 172 -15.67 -5.33 9.19
C ASP A 172 -15.36 -6.70 8.61
N ALA A 173 -16.11 -7.19 7.62
CA ALA A 173 -15.84 -8.47 6.97
C ALA A 173 -14.62 -8.38 6.05
N LEU A 174 -13.78 -9.40 6.13
CA LEU A 174 -12.56 -9.56 5.35
C LEU A 174 -12.58 -10.92 4.66
N TYR A 175 -12.37 -10.93 3.35
CA TYR A 175 -12.19 -12.14 2.56
C TYR A 175 -10.87 -12.09 1.81
N VAL A 176 -10.10 -13.17 1.87
CA VAL A 176 -8.85 -13.32 1.12
C VAL A 176 -8.99 -14.46 0.13
N ILE A 177 -8.67 -14.19 -1.12
CA ILE A 177 -8.72 -15.15 -2.22
C ILE A 177 -7.32 -15.20 -2.82
N SER A 178 -6.66 -16.34 -2.73
CA SER A 178 -5.35 -16.60 -3.31
C SER A 178 -5.41 -17.86 -4.17
N ARG A 179 -4.27 -18.27 -4.72
CA ARG A 179 -4.17 -19.54 -5.45
C ARG A 179 -4.52 -20.76 -4.60
N THR A 180 -4.22 -20.70 -3.31
CA THR A 180 -4.30 -21.85 -2.38
C THR A 180 -5.31 -21.65 -1.26
N ASP A 181 -5.69 -20.41 -0.99
CA ASP A 181 -6.48 -20.04 0.18
C ASP A 181 -7.75 -19.29 -0.24
N LEU A 182 -8.86 -19.68 0.37
CA LEU A 182 -10.09 -18.90 0.41
C LEU A 182 -10.43 -18.72 1.89
N LEU A 183 -10.08 -17.55 2.44
CA LEU A 183 -10.23 -17.25 3.85
C LEU A 183 -11.30 -16.18 4.07
N SER A 184 -11.98 -16.26 5.21
CA SER A 184 -12.90 -15.23 5.70
C SER A 184 -12.64 -14.95 7.17
N GLY A 185 -12.89 -13.71 7.58
CA GLY A 185 -12.85 -13.30 8.98
C GLY A 185 -13.22 -11.84 9.12
N PHE A 186 -12.62 -11.18 10.11
CA PHE A 186 -12.93 -9.81 10.45
C PHE A 186 -11.69 -8.93 10.44
N TRP A 187 -11.82 -7.71 9.95
CA TRP A 187 -10.79 -6.67 9.99
C TRP A 187 -10.30 -6.41 11.41
N SER A 188 -11.20 -6.48 12.39
CA SER A 188 -10.87 -6.29 13.81
C SER A 188 -10.02 -7.41 14.43
N ASN A 189 -9.84 -8.54 13.72
CA ASN A 189 -9.04 -9.68 14.19
C ASN A 189 -8.47 -10.49 13.01
N PRO A 190 -7.56 -9.90 12.21
CA PRO A 190 -7.09 -10.51 10.96
C PRO A 190 -6.27 -11.78 11.17
N GLU A 191 -5.65 -11.96 12.33
CA GLU A 191 -4.88 -13.16 12.66
C GLU A 191 -5.77 -14.40 12.87
N ALA A 192 -7.08 -14.20 13.03
CA ALA A 192 -8.04 -15.26 13.31
C ALA A 192 -8.88 -15.70 12.09
N VAL A 193 -8.56 -15.23 10.87
CA VAL A 193 -9.28 -15.66 9.65
C VAL A 193 -9.27 -17.18 9.50
N GLN A 194 -10.34 -17.72 8.91
CA GLN A 194 -10.55 -19.15 8.74
C GLN A 194 -10.86 -19.50 7.28
N PRO A 195 -10.53 -20.72 6.81
CA PRO A 195 -10.98 -21.22 5.52
C PRO A 195 -12.50 -21.17 5.37
N VAL A 196 -12.98 -20.79 4.20
CA VAL A 196 -14.41 -20.83 3.87
C VAL A 196 -14.79 -22.26 3.47
N GLU A 197 -15.71 -22.87 4.20
CA GLU A 197 -16.29 -24.16 3.81
C GLU A 197 -17.39 -23.96 2.75
N LEU A 198 -17.18 -24.52 1.56
CA LEU A 198 -18.20 -24.58 0.52
C LEU A 198 -19.06 -25.83 0.74
N ASN A 199 -20.30 -25.63 1.21
CA ASN A 199 -21.31 -26.68 1.29
C ASN A 199 -21.96 -26.97 -0.07
#